data_AF-A0A6C2D148-F1
#
_entry.id   AF-A0A6C2D148-F1
#
_cell.length_a   1.000
_cell.length_b   1.000
_cell.length_c   1.000
_cell.angle_alpha   90.00
_cell.angle_beta   90.00
_cell.angle_gamma   90.00
#
_symmetry.space_group_name_H-M   'P 1'
#
loop_
_entity.id
_entity.type
_entity.pdbx_description
1 polymer ?
#
loop_
_entity_poly.entity_id
_entity_poly.type
_entity_poly.pdbx_seq_one_letter_code
_entity_poly.pdbx_strand_id
1 'polypeptide(L)'
;MPKTLAVGPDYLIRGVPEIDANPLIAHVPLPPETDNDAFMALALRPDFNPLDRDLPNSIRRLRIKRLRRFYVPTLRVHRQALIDVSSNILDGYIPRNPMTAEGRALLYGGAADLAFKPTISLISGHSGMGKSALIDRILGHMGKQLHQHVRFDGKPFTEKQILFLRRNCPEHCTVGTLCSTFGNYTDNVLGLKLYSGIFSKLQGGSRTLYLSEITKIIKTHHVGVLVIDEFQNLSLMGVGAKKIIAFLVNLRDELGLPIVVVGTYKALRLLEGDMSTARRLVEGGYYDLERPTSAEDSSWTDLCQIAWEYQWVKNPIEFDAEICETLYDVSQGITGLMISAFAFAQLAAIDDETERVDAALIRKVYLERMKPLHPAIRILQSGNPILMDKFDDLYRNLWPKQERPEGYRNPEPCALSSGEPVTQTQIEPEEAETTASPKRTRSGRNSVATSPEKVKPVLSDEQVKKMVLADSVADLISILDKR
;
A
#
# COMPACT_ATOMS: atom_id res chain seq x y z
N MET A 1 32.73 2.12 -19.70
CA MET A 1 31.38 2.68 -19.52
C MET A 1 31.53 4.17 -19.22
N PRO A 2 30.83 5.06 -19.92
CA PRO A 2 30.95 6.49 -19.63
C PRO A 2 30.45 6.72 -18.20
N LYS A 3 31.28 7.36 -17.36
CA LYS A 3 30.86 7.85 -16.05
C LYS A 3 29.79 8.92 -16.31
N THR A 4 28.52 8.55 -16.18
CA THR A 4 27.46 9.53 -16.00
C THR A 4 27.89 10.37 -14.80
N LEU A 5 28.19 11.65 -15.02
CA LEU A 5 28.39 12.59 -13.92
C LEU A 5 27.16 12.46 -13.04
N ALA A 6 27.34 12.03 -11.78
CA ALA A 6 26.26 11.97 -10.83
C ALA A 6 25.76 13.40 -10.63
N VAL A 7 24.68 13.77 -11.31
CA VAL A 7 24.00 15.05 -11.09
C VAL A 7 23.31 14.92 -9.74
N GLY A 8 23.60 15.86 -8.83
CA GLY A 8 22.93 15.92 -7.53
C GLY A 8 21.43 16.24 -7.69
N PRO A 9 20.66 16.25 -6.59
CA PRO A 9 19.26 16.64 -6.66
C PRO A 9 19.12 18.11 -7.08
N ASP A 10 18.01 18.43 -7.74
CA ASP A 10 17.64 19.80 -8.08
C ASP A 10 17.12 20.53 -6.83
N TYR A 11 17.92 21.44 -6.28
CA TYR A 11 17.53 22.25 -5.13
C TYR A 11 16.65 23.41 -5.56
N LEU A 12 15.57 23.64 -4.83
CA LEU A 12 14.57 24.67 -5.11
C LEU A 12 14.70 25.79 -4.08
N ILE A 13 14.57 27.04 -4.53
CA ILE A 13 14.50 28.23 -3.66
C ILE A 13 13.03 28.56 -3.44
N ARG A 14 12.60 28.58 -2.18
CA ARG A 14 11.19 28.73 -1.76
C ARG A 14 10.93 29.98 -0.94
N GLY A 15 11.97 30.75 -0.62
CA GLY A 15 11.87 31.96 0.21
C GLY A 15 11.77 31.67 1.70
N VAL A 16 12.06 30.43 2.12
CA VAL A 16 12.04 30.01 3.52
C VAL A 16 13.45 29.62 3.92
N PRO A 17 14.19 30.45 4.69
CA PRO A 17 15.60 30.23 4.98
C PRO A 17 15.93 28.86 5.59
N GLU A 18 15.06 28.35 6.46
CA GLU A 18 15.23 27.06 7.12
C GLU A 18 15.22 25.87 6.14
N ILE A 19 14.49 26.02 5.02
CA ILE A 19 14.39 25.02 3.96
C ILE A 19 15.47 25.28 2.90
N ASP A 20 15.58 26.52 2.44
CA ASP A 20 16.48 26.93 1.36
C ASP A 20 17.96 26.76 1.72
N ALA A 21 18.31 26.85 3.00
CA ALA A 21 19.68 26.64 3.50
C ALA A 21 19.95 25.19 3.94
N ASN A 22 19.02 24.25 3.72
CA ASN A 22 19.17 22.86 4.13
C ASN A 22 19.18 21.91 2.91
N PRO A 23 20.34 21.31 2.56
CA PRO A 23 20.44 20.43 1.39
C PRO A 23 19.52 19.21 1.49
N LEU A 24 19.14 18.80 2.71
CA LEU A 24 18.33 17.61 2.95
C LEU A 24 16.84 17.83 2.61
N ILE A 25 16.37 19.07 2.50
CA ILE A 25 14.94 19.38 2.26
C ILE A 25 14.68 20.37 1.13
N ALA A 26 15.68 21.15 0.70
CA ALA A 26 15.53 22.10 -0.41
C ALA A 26 15.10 21.45 -1.75
N HIS A 27 15.30 20.14 -1.91
CA HIS A 27 14.91 19.38 -3.11
C HIS A 27 13.68 18.48 -2.89
N VAL A 28 13.19 18.35 -1.64
CA VAL A 28 12.07 17.47 -1.28
C VAL A 28 10.76 18.23 -1.47
N PRO A 29 9.71 17.66 -2.09
CA PRO A 29 8.41 18.32 -2.24
C PRO A 29 7.85 18.82 -0.91
N LEU A 30 7.18 19.98 -0.95
CA LEU A 30 6.44 20.48 0.22
C LEU A 30 5.13 19.70 0.40
N PRO A 31 4.58 19.65 1.62
CA PRO A 31 3.25 19.12 1.85
C PRO A 31 2.22 19.84 0.96
N PRO A 32 1.20 19.13 0.45
CA PRO A 32 0.15 19.76 -0.34
C PRO A 32 -0.55 20.91 0.41
N GLU A 33 -0.85 22.01 -0.28
CA GLU A 33 -1.52 23.17 0.33
C GLU A 33 -3.02 22.95 0.53
N THR A 34 -3.64 22.17 -0.36
CA THR A 34 -5.09 21.93 -0.33
C THR A 34 -5.43 20.44 -0.25
N ASP A 35 -6.65 20.16 0.21
CA ASP A 35 -7.23 18.81 0.20
C ASP A 35 -7.25 18.21 -1.21
N ASN A 36 -7.51 19.02 -2.23
CA ASN A 36 -7.53 18.59 -3.63
C ASN A 36 -6.12 18.23 -4.13
N ASP A 37 -5.10 19.00 -3.77
CA ASP A 37 -3.71 18.69 -4.13
C ASP A 37 -3.25 17.40 -3.46
N ALA A 38 -3.63 17.20 -2.19
CA ALA A 38 -3.37 15.94 -1.47
C ALA A 38 -4.11 14.76 -2.12
N PHE A 39 -5.35 14.97 -2.57
CA PHE A 39 -6.10 13.96 -3.32
C PHE A 39 -5.34 13.57 -4.60
N MET A 40 -4.92 14.55 -5.39
CA MET A 40 -4.22 14.32 -6.66
C MET A 40 -2.84 13.69 -6.47
N ALA A 41 -2.11 14.08 -5.43
CA ALA A 41 -0.81 13.51 -5.07
C ALA A 41 -0.93 12.03 -4.68
N LEU A 42 -1.94 11.68 -3.88
CA LEU A 42 -2.15 10.32 -3.42
C LEU A 42 -2.82 9.42 -4.46
N ALA A 43 -3.70 9.95 -5.32
CA ALA A 43 -4.42 9.15 -6.29
C ALA A 43 -3.46 8.44 -7.26
N LEU A 44 -3.73 7.15 -7.51
CA LEU A 44 -3.06 6.35 -8.52
C LEU A 44 -4.11 5.68 -9.39
N ARG A 45 -4.26 6.19 -10.61
CA ARG A 45 -5.17 5.64 -11.60
C ARG A 45 -4.47 4.52 -12.37
N PRO A 46 -5.12 3.38 -12.63
CA PRO A 46 -4.57 2.40 -13.54
C PRO A 46 -4.54 2.98 -14.96
N ASP A 47 -3.50 2.62 -15.73
CA ASP A 47 -3.50 2.91 -17.16
C ASP A 47 -4.72 2.25 -17.79
N PHE A 48 -5.60 3.07 -18.35
CA PHE A 48 -6.84 2.63 -18.96
C PHE A 48 -7.08 3.40 -20.25
N ASN A 49 -7.36 2.66 -21.31
CA ASN A 49 -7.80 3.19 -22.58
C ASN A 49 -9.09 2.45 -22.94
N PRO A 50 -10.21 3.14 -23.25
CA PRO A 50 -11.42 2.49 -23.73
C PRO A 50 -11.19 1.56 -24.93
N LEU A 51 -10.21 1.85 -25.79
CA LEU A 51 -9.82 0.96 -26.90
C LEU A 51 -9.23 -0.39 -26.43
N ASP A 52 -8.78 -0.49 -25.17
CA ASP A 52 -8.32 -1.77 -24.61
C ASP A 52 -9.47 -2.81 -24.56
N ARG A 53 -10.74 -2.38 -24.64
CA ARG A 53 -11.93 -3.26 -24.63
C ARG A 53 -12.01 -4.17 -25.87
N ASP A 54 -11.42 -3.76 -26.98
CA ASP A 54 -11.40 -4.53 -28.23
C ASP A 54 -10.19 -5.47 -28.34
N LEU A 55 -9.26 -5.41 -27.38
CA LEU A 55 -8.10 -6.29 -27.36
C LEU A 55 -8.48 -7.76 -27.14
N PRO A 56 -7.62 -8.72 -27.56
CA PRO A 56 -7.80 -10.13 -27.25
C PRO A 56 -8.02 -10.39 -25.76
N ASN A 57 -8.86 -11.40 -25.44
CA ASN A 57 -9.24 -11.75 -24.07
C ASN A 57 -8.02 -11.95 -23.16
N SER A 58 -6.95 -12.57 -23.69
CA SER A 58 -5.69 -12.77 -22.96
C SER A 58 -5.06 -11.47 -22.47
N ILE A 59 -5.10 -10.41 -23.29
CA ILE A 59 -4.56 -9.10 -22.96
C ILE A 59 -5.47 -8.38 -21.97
N ARG A 60 -6.80 -8.40 -22.19
CA ARG A 60 -7.78 -7.78 -21.27
C ARG A 60 -7.71 -8.38 -19.87
N ARG A 61 -7.59 -9.71 -19.75
CA ARG A 61 -7.34 -10.41 -18.47
C ARG A 61 -6.08 -9.92 -17.76
N LEU A 62 -4.99 -9.63 -18.50
CA LEU A 62 -3.78 -9.05 -17.92
C LEU A 62 -4.00 -7.60 -17.48
N ARG A 63 -4.73 -6.82 -18.27
CA ARG A 63 -5.02 -5.40 -18.00
C ARG A 63 -5.89 -5.22 -16.76
N ILE A 64 -6.85 -6.10 -16.51
CA ILE A 64 -7.65 -6.12 -15.26
C ILE A 64 -6.76 -6.15 -14.00
N LYS A 65 -5.60 -6.81 -14.05
CA LYS A 65 -4.67 -6.85 -12.90
C LYS A 65 -4.15 -5.45 -12.51
N ARG A 66 -4.28 -4.44 -13.37
CA ARG A 66 -3.94 -3.04 -13.07
C ARG A 66 -4.79 -2.46 -11.95
N LEU A 67 -6.00 -2.99 -11.72
CA LEU A 67 -6.81 -2.62 -10.55
C LEU A 67 -6.09 -2.87 -9.21
N ARG A 68 -5.10 -3.77 -9.16
CA ARG A 68 -4.26 -3.95 -7.97
C ARG A 68 -3.34 -2.75 -7.67
N ARG A 69 -3.12 -1.88 -8.65
CA ARG A 69 -2.34 -0.64 -8.53
C ARG A 69 -3.24 0.59 -8.41
N PHE A 70 -4.57 0.41 -8.42
CA PHE A 70 -5.52 1.49 -8.22
C PHE A 70 -5.50 1.93 -6.75
N TYR A 71 -5.45 3.24 -6.52
CA TYR A 71 -5.60 3.83 -5.21
C TYR A 71 -6.30 5.18 -5.33
N VAL A 72 -7.34 5.40 -4.52
CA VAL A 72 -8.05 6.68 -4.47
C VAL A 72 -8.23 7.09 -3.01
N PRO A 73 -7.78 8.28 -2.62
CA PRO A 73 -7.82 8.74 -1.24
C PRO A 73 -9.19 9.36 -0.91
N THR A 74 -10.29 8.60 -0.94
CA THR A 74 -11.65 9.15 -0.73
C THR A 74 -11.88 9.66 0.70
N LEU A 75 -11.36 8.94 1.71
CA LEU A 75 -11.40 9.39 3.11
C LEU A 75 -10.52 10.63 3.33
N ARG A 76 -11.04 11.62 4.06
CA ARG A 76 -10.29 12.83 4.48
C ARG A 76 -8.99 12.49 5.21
N VAL A 77 -9.02 11.43 6.03
CA VAL A 77 -7.87 10.95 6.80
C VAL A 77 -6.68 10.56 5.92
N HIS A 78 -6.91 10.08 4.69
CA HIS A 78 -5.83 9.76 3.76
C HIS A 78 -5.01 11.01 3.43
N ARG A 79 -5.71 12.12 3.14
CA ARG A 79 -5.14 13.38 2.69
C ARG A 79 -4.48 14.11 3.85
N GLN A 80 -5.13 14.09 5.03
CA GLN A 80 -4.52 14.56 6.28
C GLN A 80 -3.22 13.83 6.59
N ALA A 81 -3.20 12.49 6.46
CA ALA A 81 -2.00 11.70 6.70
C ALA A 81 -0.85 12.10 5.76
N LEU A 82 -1.12 12.42 4.48
CA LEU A 82 -0.08 12.92 3.58
C LEU A 82 0.50 14.26 4.06
N ILE A 83 -0.37 15.22 4.38
CA ILE A 83 0.04 16.57 4.78
C ILE A 83 0.89 16.49 6.06
N ASP A 84 0.39 15.81 7.08
CA ASP A 84 1.03 15.77 8.38
C ASP A 84 2.31 14.93 8.38
N VAL A 85 2.30 13.74 7.76
CA VAL A 85 3.49 12.89 7.70
C VAL A 85 4.59 13.58 6.90
N SER A 86 4.25 14.23 5.78
CA SER A 86 5.25 15.01 5.01
C SER A 86 5.80 16.16 5.84
N SER A 87 4.95 16.87 6.58
CA SER A 87 5.35 17.95 7.49
C SER A 87 6.29 17.44 8.57
N ASN A 88 5.95 16.32 9.23
CA ASN A 88 6.78 15.69 10.26
C ASN A 88 8.16 15.25 9.71
N ILE A 89 8.22 14.81 8.45
CA ILE A 89 9.50 14.46 7.79
C ILE A 89 10.38 15.69 7.61
N LEU A 90 9.82 16.77 7.04
CA LEU A 90 10.57 18.00 6.82
C LEU A 90 11.01 18.63 8.14
N ASP A 91 10.12 18.69 9.12
CA ASP A 91 10.40 19.19 10.45
C ASP A 91 11.51 18.39 11.14
N GLY A 92 11.49 17.06 11.01
CA GLY A 92 12.56 16.19 11.49
C GLY A 92 13.93 16.43 10.83
N TYR A 93 14.00 17.09 9.67
CA TYR A 93 15.26 17.45 9.02
C TYR A 93 15.82 18.81 9.42
N ILE A 94 14.97 19.74 9.90
CA ILE A 94 15.38 21.10 10.28
C ILE A 94 16.52 21.09 11.32
N PRO A 95 16.41 20.41 12.49
CA PRO A 95 17.49 20.38 13.48
C PRO A 95 18.70 19.55 13.02
N ARG A 96 18.55 18.75 11.96
CA ARG A 96 19.61 17.90 11.39
C ARG A 96 20.29 18.55 10.18
N ASN A 97 20.19 19.87 10.01
CA ASN A 97 20.81 20.56 8.88
C ASN A 97 22.35 20.48 8.95
N PRO A 98 23.03 19.77 8.02
CA PRO A 98 24.48 19.59 8.04
C PRO A 98 25.27 20.87 7.76
N MET A 99 24.60 21.93 7.29
CA MET A 99 25.21 23.25 7.04
C MET A 99 25.30 24.12 8.30
N THR A 100 24.61 23.74 9.38
CA THR A 100 24.59 24.50 10.64
C THR A 100 25.57 23.92 11.66
N ALA A 101 25.97 24.70 12.68
CA ALA A 101 26.81 24.18 13.76
C ALA A 101 26.05 23.15 14.63
N GLU A 102 24.80 23.44 14.96
CA GLU A 102 23.93 22.59 15.76
C GLU A 102 23.63 21.26 15.06
N GLY A 103 23.25 21.29 13.78
CA GLY A 103 22.99 20.07 13.03
C GLY A 103 24.23 19.20 12.86
N ARG A 104 25.43 19.79 12.69
CA ARG A 104 26.70 19.03 12.69
C ARG A 104 26.98 18.39 14.06
N ALA A 105 26.72 19.09 15.16
CA ALA A 105 26.84 18.52 16.50
C ALA A 105 25.88 17.32 16.67
N LEU A 106 24.62 17.48 16.28
CA LEU A 106 23.62 16.41 16.37
C LEU A 106 23.98 15.18 15.52
N LEU A 107 24.45 15.39 14.29
CA LEU A 107 24.80 14.31 13.35
C LEU A 107 26.12 13.62 13.69
N TYR A 108 27.13 14.34 14.19
CA TYR A 108 28.48 13.83 14.37
C TYR A 108 28.92 13.69 15.84
N GLY A 109 28.00 13.84 16.80
CA GLY A 109 28.21 13.43 18.20
C GLY A 109 28.65 14.55 19.16
N GLY A 110 28.39 15.81 18.83
CA GLY A 110 28.45 16.92 19.79
C GLY A 110 27.23 16.93 20.73
N ALA A 111 27.37 17.51 21.91
CA ALA A 111 26.26 17.76 22.82
C ALA A 111 25.36 18.86 22.21
N ALA A 112 24.23 18.47 21.64
CA ALA A 112 23.20 19.36 21.16
C ALA A 112 21.84 18.82 21.60
N ASP A 113 21.06 19.64 22.30
CA ASP A 113 19.70 19.31 22.63
C ASP A 113 18.81 19.48 21.38
N LEU A 114 17.93 18.52 21.15
CA LEU A 114 16.90 18.65 20.13
C LEU A 114 15.91 19.74 20.55
N ALA A 115 15.92 20.87 19.85
CA ALA A 115 14.98 21.97 20.09
C ALA A 115 13.51 21.55 19.90
N PHE A 116 13.27 20.55 19.04
CA PHE A 116 11.96 19.97 18.80
C PHE A 116 12.02 18.43 18.91
N LYS A 117 10.98 17.83 19.49
CA LYS A 117 10.89 16.38 19.62
C LYS A 117 10.10 15.80 18.45
N PRO A 118 10.71 14.91 17.64
CA PRO A 118 10.02 14.26 16.54
C PRO A 118 8.86 13.45 17.06
N THR A 119 7.95 13.16 16.15
CA THR A 119 6.69 12.53 16.48
C THR A 119 6.65 11.07 16.01
N ILE A 120 5.77 10.29 16.65
CA ILE A 120 5.37 8.99 16.12
C ILE A 120 3.93 9.14 15.63
N SER A 121 3.70 8.78 14.38
CA SER A 121 2.38 8.74 13.76
C SER A 121 1.87 7.31 13.68
N LEU A 122 0.58 7.12 13.90
CA LEU A 122 -0.06 5.80 13.84
C LEU A 122 -1.15 5.77 12.78
N ILE A 123 -1.05 4.82 11.85
CA ILE A 123 -2.09 4.53 10.84
C ILE A 123 -2.74 3.19 11.19
N SER A 124 -4.04 3.21 11.45
CA SER A 124 -4.86 2.05 11.82
C SER A 124 -5.99 1.80 10.83
N GLY A 125 -6.68 0.67 10.98
CA GLY A 125 -7.77 0.26 10.09
C GLY A 125 -7.81 -1.26 9.91
N HIS A 126 -8.94 -1.79 9.43
CA HIS A 126 -9.07 -3.22 9.10
C HIS A 126 -8.07 -3.67 8.00
N SER A 127 -7.75 -4.96 7.97
CA SER A 127 -7.01 -5.56 6.86
C SER A 127 -7.73 -5.33 5.53
N GLY A 128 -7.00 -4.91 4.50
CA GLY A 128 -7.58 -4.60 3.19
C GLY A 128 -8.08 -3.17 3.00
N MET A 129 -8.04 -2.29 4.02
CA MET A 129 -8.44 -0.88 3.91
C MET A 129 -7.44 0.02 3.15
N GLY A 130 -6.29 -0.52 2.73
CA GLY A 130 -5.31 0.25 1.96
C GLY A 130 -4.25 0.99 2.78
N LYS A 131 -4.08 0.71 4.08
CA LYS A 131 -3.04 1.31 4.94
C LYS A 131 -1.62 1.26 4.34
N SER A 132 -1.19 0.07 3.93
CA SER A 132 0.12 -0.14 3.31
C SER A 132 0.25 0.62 1.98
N ALA A 133 -0.85 0.77 1.24
CA ALA A 133 -0.89 1.51 -0.02
C ALA A 133 -0.85 3.02 0.22
N LEU A 134 -1.60 3.55 1.21
CA LEU A 134 -1.51 4.95 1.64
C LEU A 134 -0.06 5.34 1.91
N ILE A 135 0.67 4.53 2.67
CA ILE A 135 2.07 4.81 2.96
C ILE A 135 2.97 4.69 1.72
N ASP A 136 2.71 3.75 0.81
CA ASP A 136 3.42 3.74 -0.48
C ASP A 136 3.21 5.04 -1.25
N ARG A 137 1.99 5.59 -1.21
CA ARG A 137 1.64 6.86 -1.89
C ARG A 137 2.26 8.06 -1.20
N ILE A 138 2.25 8.13 0.13
CA ILE A 138 2.93 9.19 0.90
C ILE A 138 4.43 9.20 0.60
N LEU A 139 5.09 8.04 0.72
CA LEU A 139 6.53 7.94 0.44
C LEU A 139 6.85 8.19 -1.04
N GLY A 140 5.95 7.80 -1.95
CA GLY A 140 6.07 8.11 -3.38
C GLY A 140 5.94 9.60 -3.70
N HIS A 141 5.11 10.34 -2.96
CA HIS A 141 5.02 11.80 -3.07
C HIS A 141 6.32 12.49 -2.64
N MET A 142 6.99 11.98 -1.60
CA MET A 142 8.28 12.52 -1.14
C MET A 142 9.41 12.39 -2.16
N GLY A 143 9.29 11.46 -3.11
CA GLY A 143 10.22 11.29 -4.22
C GLY A 143 11.08 10.03 -4.13
N LYS A 144 12.31 10.11 -4.63
CA LYS A 144 13.23 8.96 -4.71
C LYS A 144 13.70 8.58 -3.31
N GLN A 145 13.82 7.27 -3.05
CA GLN A 145 14.25 6.81 -1.73
C GLN A 145 15.69 7.24 -1.38
N LEU A 146 16.59 7.27 -2.37
CA LEU A 146 18.01 7.58 -2.20
C LEU A 146 18.42 8.76 -3.09
N HIS A 147 19.01 9.77 -2.47
CA HIS A 147 19.60 10.93 -3.12
C HIS A 147 21.11 10.95 -2.90
N GLN A 148 21.87 11.21 -3.97
CA GLN A 148 23.31 11.43 -3.90
C GLN A 148 23.56 12.92 -4.08
N HIS A 149 24.03 13.57 -3.04
CA HIS A 149 24.46 14.96 -3.11
C HIS A 149 25.91 15.03 -3.60
N VAL A 150 26.26 16.15 -4.23
CA VAL A 150 27.62 16.43 -4.71
C VAL A 150 28.08 17.81 -4.26
N ARG A 151 27.25 18.81 -4.49
CA ARG A 151 27.43 20.20 -4.05
C ARG A 151 26.11 20.76 -3.54
N PHE A 152 26.19 21.78 -2.70
CA PHE A 152 25.06 22.60 -2.26
C PHE A 152 25.57 24.02 -2.01
N ASP A 153 24.89 25.03 -2.54
CA ASP A 153 25.27 26.44 -2.40
C ASP A 153 26.77 26.71 -2.68
N GLY A 154 27.28 26.18 -3.79
CA GLY A 154 28.69 26.30 -4.20
C GLY A 154 29.70 25.50 -3.37
N LYS A 155 29.30 24.86 -2.27
CA LYS A 155 30.16 24.08 -1.38
C LYS A 155 30.10 22.58 -1.69
N PRO A 156 31.20 21.82 -1.51
CA PRO A 156 31.17 20.36 -1.58
C PRO A 156 30.23 19.79 -0.50
N PHE A 157 29.29 18.96 -0.91
CA PHE A 157 28.38 18.23 -0.03
C PHE A 157 28.14 16.85 -0.65
N THR A 158 29.09 15.94 -0.45
CA THR A 158 29.10 14.61 -1.08
C THR A 158 28.53 13.56 -0.14
N GLU A 159 27.25 13.71 0.20
CA GLU A 159 26.55 12.83 1.13
C GLU A 159 25.48 12.00 0.42
N LYS A 160 25.12 10.87 1.02
CA LYS A 160 23.96 10.06 0.61
C LYS A 160 22.83 10.31 1.59
N GLN A 161 21.66 10.67 1.07
CA GLN A 161 20.45 10.84 1.86
C GLN A 161 19.43 9.76 1.52
N ILE A 162 18.91 9.09 2.54
CA ILE A 162 17.80 8.15 2.42
C ILE A 162 16.54 8.84 2.95
N LEU A 163 15.54 9.12 2.11
CA LEU A 163 14.31 9.78 2.57
C LEU A 163 13.51 8.89 3.53
N PHE A 164 13.47 7.59 3.30
CA PHE A 164 12.70 6.67 4.14
C PHE A 164 13.28 5.26 4.17
N LEU A 165 13.14 4.59 5.31
CA LEU A 165 13.31 3.14 5.44
C LEU A 165 12.00 2.53 5.92
N ARG A 166 11.44 1.61 5.14
CA ARG A 166 10.18 0.92 5.46
C ARG A 166 10.42 -0.57 5.59
N ARG A 167 9.98 -1.17 6.71
CA ARG A 167 9.98 -2.62 6.90
C ARG A 167 8.69 -3.08 7.58
N ASN A 168 8.28 -4.31 7.30
CA ASN A 168 7.23 -4.98 8.07
C ASN A 168 7.81 -5.41 9.42
N CYS A 169 7.02 -5.29 10.47
CA CYS A 169 7.31 -5.84 11.79
C CYS A 169 7.33 -7.37 11.68
N PRO A 170 8.44 -8.05 12.01
CA PRO A 170 8.49 -9.52 11.99
C PRO A 170 7.48 -10.14 12.97
N GLU A 171 7.01 -11.37 12.71
CA GLU A 171 6.12 -12.09 13.64
C GLU A 171 6.79 -12.33 15.01
N HIS A 172 8.08 -12.70 15.00
CA HIS A 172 8.91 -12.80 16.19
C HIS A 172 9.82 -11.57 16.33
N CYS A 173 9.20 -10.43 16.61
CA CYS A 173 9.90 -9.16 16.72
C CYS A 173 10.60 -9.00 18.07
N THR A 174 11.92 -8.88 18.03
CA THR A 174 12.79 -8.41 19.11
C THR A 174 13.51 -7.15 18.64
N VAL A 175 14.11 -6.38 19.55
CA VAL A 175 14.85 -5.16 19.17
C VAL A 175 15.93 -5.52 18.14
N GLY A 176 16.63 -6.66 18.34
CA GLY A 176 17.67 -7.11 17.43
C GLY A 176 17.18 -7.60 16.08
N THR A 177 16.04 -8.30 16.02
CA THR A 177 15.47 -8.71 14.73
C THR A 177 14.96 -7.50 13.96
N LEU A 178 14.30 -6.55 14.62
CA LEU A 178 13.85 -5.30 13.99
C LEU A 178 15.04 -4.49 13.43
N CYS A 179 16.08 -4.26 14.23
CA CYS A 179 17.26 -3.53 13.78
C CYS A 179 17.97 -4.25 12.63
N SER A 180 18.11 -5.58 12.70
CA SER A 180 18.65 -6.38 11.59
C SER A 180 17.87 -6.16 10.29
N THR A 181 16.53 -6.08 10.34
CA THR A 181 15.73 -5.86 9.13
C THR A 181 16.03 -4.49 8.48
N PHE A 182 16.23 -3.44 9.29
CA PHE A 182 16.60 -2.12 8.80
C PHE A 182 18.05 -2.06 8.31
N GLY A 183 18.99 -2.71 9.00
CA GLY A 183 20.38 -2.80 8.57
C GLY A 183 20.52 -3.49 7.22
N ASN A 184 19.91 -4.67 7.06
CA ASN A 184 19.88 -5.40 5.78
C ASN A 184 19.26 -4.57 4.66
N TYR A 185 18.15 -3.90 4.95
CA TYR A 185 17.47 -3.10 3.95
C TYR A 185 18.27 -1.83 3.57
N THR A 186 19.00 -1.25 4.51
CA THR A 186 19.89 -0.12 4.22
C THR A 186 21.02 -0.53 3.28
N ASP A 187 21.64 -1.69 3.53
CA ASP A 187 22.63 -2.29 2.63
C ASP A 187 22.05 -2.47 1.22
N ASN A 188 20.81 -2.98 1.11
CA ASN A 188 20.13 -3.15 -0.17
C ASN A 188 19.88 -1.81 -0.90
N VAL A 189 19.42 -0.77 -0.18
CA VAL A 189 19.19 0.57 -0.75
C VAL A 189 20.50 1.19 -1.26
N LEU A 190 21.60 1.00 -0.53
CA LEU A 190 22.90 1.57 -0.87
C LEU A 190 23.71 0.74 -1.87
N GLY A 191 23.35 -0.52 -2.08
CA GLY A 191 24.11 -1.48 -2.88
C GLY A 191 25.42 -1.92 -2.20
N LEU A 192 25.42 -2.04 -0.88
CA LEU A 192 26.60 -2.35 -0.04
C LEU A 192 26.32 -3.57 0.87
N LYS A 193 27.34 -4.02 1.61
CA LYS A 193 27.24 -5.08 2.64
C LYS A 193 27.97 -4.67 3.91
N LEU A 194 27.54 -3.57 4.52
CA LEU A 194 28.20 -2.98 5.69
C LEU A 194 27.41 -3.26 6.97
N TYR A 195 26.09 -3.09 6.94
CA TYR A 195 25.25 -3.04 8.14
C TYR A 195 24.65 -4.39 8.51
N SER A 196 24.33 -5.23 7.52
CA SER A 196 23.70 -6.54 7.70
C SER A 196 24.41 -7.43 8.72
N GLY A 197 25.74 -7.49 8.65
CA GLY A 197 26.55 -8.30 9.56
C GLY A 197 26.74 -7.74 10.97
N ILE A 198 26.44 -6.46 11.20
CA ILE A 198 26.63 -5.81 12.51
C ILE A 198 25.62 -6.34 13.51
N PHE A 199 24.34 -6.35 13.14
CA PHE A 199 23.26 -6.75 14.04
C PHE A 199 23.27 -8.25 14.34
N SER A 200 23.72 -9.09 13.40
CA SER A 200 23.92 -10.52 13.63
C SER A 200 24.99 -10.79 14.70
N LYS A 201 26.04 -9.97 14.77
CA LYS A 201 27.10 -10.10 15.79
C LYS A 201 26.68 -9.60 17.17
N LEU A 202 25.62 -8.79 17.23
CA LEU A 202 25.06 -8.24 18.47
C LEU A 202 23.98 -9.12 19.09
N GLN A 203 23.74 -10.34 18.57
CA GLN A 203 22.70 -11.24 19.12
C GLN A 203 22.90 -11.47 20.63
N GLY A 204 21.86 -11.16 21.41
CA GLY A 204 21.90 -11.18 22.88
C GLY A 204 22.46 -9.93 23.56
N GLY A 205 22.91 -8.92 22.78
CA GLY A 205 23.42 -7.65 23.27
C GLY A 205 22.35 -6.74 23.91
N SER A 206 22.82 -5.75 24.67
CA SER A 206 21.94 -4.75 25.31
C SER A 206 21.20 -3.89 24.28
N ARG A 207 19.97 -3.45 24.62
CA ARG A 207 19.18 -2.49 23.83
C ARG A 207 19.98 -1.25 23.42
N THR A 208 20.88 -0.78 24.27
CA THR A 208 21.73 0.40 24.02
C THR A 208 22.68 0.19 22.85
N LEU A 209 23.18 -1.04 22.63
CA LEU A 209 24.06 -1.34 21.49
C LEU A 209 23.29 -1.29 20.18
N TYR A 210 22.11 -1.91 20.14
CA TYR A 210 21.23 -1.84 18.97
C TYR A 210 20.84 -0.40 18.62
N LEU A 211 20.52 0.39 19.66
CA LEU A 211 20.19 1.81 19.52
C LEU A 211 21.36 2.60 18.94
N SER A 212 22.59 2.36 19.42
CA SER A 212 23.80 3.00 18.88
C SER A 212 24.06 2.65 17.42
N GLU A 213 23.92 1.39 17.01
CA GLU A 213 24.17 0.99 15.62
C GLU A 213 23.11 1.51 14.64
N ILE A 214 21.82 1.44 15.00
CA ILE A 214 20.78 2.01 14.14
C ILE A 214 20.90 3.54 14.06
N THR A 215 21.31 4.19 15.16
CA THR A 215 21.62 5.62 15.22
C THR A 215 22.68 6.00 14.21
N LYS A 216 23.78 5.23 14.13
CA LYS A 216 24.85 5.47 13.16
C LYS A 216 24.31 5.43 11.73
N ILE A 217 23.47 4.46 11.40
CA ILE A 217 22.84 4.36 10.08
C ILE A 217 22.02 5.62 9.77
N ILE A 218 21.15 6.01 10.70
CA ILE A 218 20.26 7.17 10.56
C ILE A 218 21.05 8.46 10.34
N LYS A 219 22.09 8.69 11.14
CA LYS A 219 22.92 9.89 11.07
C LYS A 219 23.82 9.91 9.82
N THR A 220 24.43 8.79 9.49
CA THR A 220 25.35 8.67 8.34
C THR A 220 24.64 8.84 6.99
N HIS A 221 23.38 8.40 6.90
CA HIS A 221 22.62 8.44 5.65
C HIS A 221 21.44 9.41 5.68
N HIS A 222 21.43 10.34 6.65
CA HIS A 222 20.39 11.36 6.80
C HIS A 222 18.97 10.79 6.63
N VAL A 223 18.68 9.68 7.32
CA VAL A 223 17.39 8.97 7.15
C VAL A 223 16.24 9.92 7.50
N GLY A 224 15.26 10.09 6.63
CA GLY A 224 14.16 11.04 6.85
C GLY A 224 13.07 10.52 7.79
N VAL A 225 12.67 9.26 7.60
CA VAL A 225 11.62 8.60 8.40
C VAL A 225 11.83 7.09 8.47
N LEU A 226 11.43 6.49 9.59
CA LEU A 226 11.25 5.04 9.69
C LEU A 226 9.78 4.69 9.61
N VAL A 227 9.46 3.69 8.79
CA VAL A 227 8.12 3.14 8.67
C VAL A 227 8.13 1.68 9.11
N ILE A 228 7.29 1.36 10.08
CA ILE A 228 7.09 0.00 10.58
C ILE A 228 5.67 -0.43 10.24
N ASP A 229 5.53 -1.24 9.20
CA ASP A 229 4.24 -1.81 8.78
C ASP A 229 3.95 -3.12 9.52
N GLU A 230 2.71 -3.61 9.47
CA GLU A 230 2.26 -4.82 10.18
C GLU A 230 2.52 -4.78 11.70
N PHE A 231 2.38 -3.61 12.34
CA PHE A 231 2.70 -3.44 13.76
C PHE A 231 1.88 -4.33 14.70
N GLN A 232 0.70 -4.79 14.26
CA GLN A 232 -0.10 -5.80 14.97
C GLN A 232 0.67 -7.09 15.23
N ASN A 233 1.74 -7.41 14.49
CA ASN A 233 2.55 -8.61 14.76
C ASN A 233 3.16 -8.60 16.17
N LEU A 234 3.29 -7.42 16.80
CA LEU A 234 3.69 -7.31 18.20
C LEU A 234 2.65 -7.84 19.19
N SER A 235 1.36 -7.92 18.83
CA SER A 235 0.31 -8.46 19.72
C SER A 235 0.55 -9.91 20.10
N LEU A 236 1.32 -10.65 19.29
CA LEU A 236 1.70 -12.04 19.54
C LEU A 236 2.83 -12.18 20.58
N MET A 237 3.50 -11.08 20.95
CA MET A 237 4.74 -11.10 21.74
C MET A 237 4.57 -10.81 23.24
N GLY A 238 3.36 -10.50 23.70
CA GLY A 238 3.08 -10.17 25.11
C GLY A 238 4.02 -9.09 25.66
N VAL A 239 4.82 -9.43 26.69
CA VAL A 239 5.79 -8.49 27.33
C VAL A 239 6.86 -7.99 26.34
N GLY A 240 7.17 -8.75 25.29
CA GLY A 240 8.14 -8.35 24.26
C GLY A 240 7.73 -7.08 23.50
N ALA A 241 6.43 -6.86 23.30
CA ALA A 241 5.90 -5.68 22.60
C ALA A 241 6.30 -4.37 23.31
N LYS A 242 6.22 -4.34 24.64
CA LYS A 242 6.61 -3.17 25.45
C LYS A 242 8.07 -2.79 25.26
N LYS A 243 8.98 -3.77 25.07
CA LYS A 243 10.40 -3.52 24.81
C LYS A 243 10.62 -2.84 23.45
N ILE A 244 9.86 -3.25 22.42
CA ILE A 244 9.90 -2.63 21.09
C ILE A 244 9.36 -1.21 21.14
N ILE A 245 8.20 -1.01 21.78
CA ILE A 245 7.60 0.32 21.90
C ILE A 245 8.54 1.27 22.64
N ALA A 246 9.11 0.85 23.77
CA ALA A 246 10.11 1.64 24.49
C ALA A 246 11.37 1.92 23.64
N PHE A 247 11.77 0.98 22.78
CA PHE A 247 12.86 1.20 21.85
C PHE A 247 12.52 2.27 20.80
N LEU A 248 11.30 2.29 20.25
CA LEU A 248 10.86 3.33 19.30
C LEU A 248 10.78 4.71 19.95
N VAL A 249 10.27 4.79 21.18
CA VAL A 249 10.25 6.04 21.97
C VAL A 249 11.67 6.55 22.19
N ASN A 250 12.61 5.68 22.60
CA ASN A 250 14.01 6.08 22.76
C ASN A 250 14.65 6.52 21.43
N LEU A 251 14.36 5.82 20.34
CA LEU A 251 14.91 6.14 19.02
C LEU A 251 14.45 7.52 18.54
N ARG A 252 13.18 7.83 18.74
CA ARG A 252 12.59 9.16 18.49
C ARG A 252 13.26 10.23 19.36
N ASP A 253 13.36 9.98 20.67
CA ASP A 253 13.88 10.94 21.65
C ASP A 253 15.37 11.24 21.45
N GLU A 254 16.19 10.25 21.05
CA GLU A 254 17.63 10.41 20.88
C GLU A 254 18.04 11.01 19.52
N LEU A 255 17.24 10.80 18.45
CA LEU A 255 17.72 11.02 17.08
C LEU A 255 17.04 12.11 16.28
N GLY A 256 15.95 12.68 16.77
CA GLY A 256 15.29 13.69 15.94
C GLY A 256 14.55 13.07 14.73
N LEU A 257 14.25 11.76 14.76
CA LEU A 257 13.69 11.04 13.61
C LEU A 257 12.18 10.75 13.76
N PRO A 258 11.32 11.19 12.82
CA PRO A 258 9.92 10.79 12.81
C PRO A 258 9.77 9.29 12.51
N ILE A 259 8.78 8.67 13.14
CA ILE A 259 8.46 7.25 12.96
C ILE A 259 6.99 7.13 12.57
N VAL A 260 6.69 6.34 11.55
CA VAL A 260 5.31 5.99 11.19
C VAL A 260 5.08 4.51 11.47
N VAL A 261 4.10 4.23 12.32
CA VAL A 261 3.65 2.89 12.66
C VAL A 261 2.37 2.61 11.90
N VAL A 262 2.29 1.47 11.23
CA VAL A 262 1.11 1.06 10.46
C VAL A 262 0.66 -0.30 10.96
N GLY A 263 -0.59 -0.43 11.35
CA GLY A 263 -1.12 -1.70 11.81
C GLY A 263 -2.64 -1.81 11.75
N THR A 264 -3.17 -2.98 12.11
CA THR A 264 -4.62 -3.13 12.28
C THR A 264 -5.07 -2.65 13.65
N TYR A 265 -6.38 -2.67 13.95
CA TYR A 265 -6.88 -2.29 15.27
C TYR A 265 -6.32 -3.16 16.41
N LYS A 266 -5.82 -4.37 16.12
CA LYS A 266 -5.06 -5.17 17.09
C LYS A 266 -3.80 -4.49 17.61
N ALA A 267 -3.17 -3.67 16.78
CA ALA A 267 -2.02 -2.87 17.19
C ALA A 267 -2.39 -1.85 18.28
N LEU A 268 -3.62 -1.31 18.26
CA LEU A 268 -4.06 -0.34 19.27
C LEU A 268 -4.19 -0.95 20.65
N ARG A 269 -4.52 -2.24 20.74
CA ARG A 269 -4.60 -2.96 22.02
C ARG A 269 -3.26 -3.04 22.76
N LEU A 270 -2.15 -2.89 22.04
CA LEU A 270 -0.82 -2.79 22.67
C LEU A 270 -0.65 -1.50 23.48
N LEU A 271 -1.51 -0.52 23.25
CA LEU A 271 -1.49 0.81 23.87
C LEU A 271 -2.50 0.93 25.02
N GLU A 272 -3.45 -0.01 25.11
CA GLU A 272 -4.45 -0.04 26.16
C GLU A 272 -3.79 -0.21 27.54
N GLY A 273 -4.19 0.62 28.50
CA GLY A 273 -3.70 0.57 29.88
C GLY A 273 -2.41 1.34 30.16
N ASP A 274 -1.77 1.95 29.16
CA ASP A 274 -0.63 2.87 29.37
C ASP A 274 -0.80 4.15 28.53
N MET A 275 -1.53 5.11 29.11
CA MET A 275 -1.83 6.39 28.45
C MET A 275 -0.58 7.20 28.10
N SER A 276 0.52 7.01 28.83
CA SER A 276 1.79 7.69 28.55
C SER A 276 2.42 7.15 27.26
N THR A 277 2.46 5.83 27.13
CA THR A 277 2.94 5.16 25.92
C THR A 277 2.02 5.40 24.73
N ALA A 278 0.69 5.32 24.93
CA ALA A 278 -0.29 5.59 23.90
C ALA A 278 -0.14 7.00 23.33
N ARG A 279 -0.08 8.02 24.20
CA ARG A 279 0.14 9.42 23.80
C ARG A 279 1.39 9.58 22.94
N ARG A 280 2.52 8.98 23.36
CA ARG A 280 3.80 9.07 22.63
C ARG A 280 3.78 8.44 21.24
N LEU A 281 2.93 7.44 21.02
CA LEU A 281 2.80 6.76 19.74
C LEU A 281 1.83 7.46 18.76
N VAL A 282 1.04 8.41 19.24
CA VAL A 282 0.09 9.18 18.42
C VAL A 282 0.39 10.69 18.41
N GLU A 283 1.48 11.13 19.05
CA GLU A 283 1.93 12.53 19.11
C GLU A 283 2.05 13.16 17.71
N GLY A 284 2.35 12.36 16.68
CA GLY A 284 2.47 12.78 15.28
C GLY A 284 1.20 12.60 14.47
N GLY A 285 0.08 12.30 15.11
CA GLY A 285 -1.20 12.04 14.47
C GLY A 285 -1.63 10.58 14.55
N TYR A 286 -2.94 10.40 14.73
CA TYR A 286 -3.63 9.12 14.62
C TYR A 286 -4.54 9.17 13.40
N TYR A 287 -4.30 8.28 12.44
CA TYR A 287 -4.99 8.22 11.16
C TYR A 287 -5.77 6.92 11.08
N ASP A 288 -7.05 6.99 11.43
CA ASP A 288 -7.96 5.86 11.39
C ASP A 288 -8.59 5.71 10.00
N LEU A 289 -8.23 4.65 9.27
CA LEU A 289 -8.89 4.28 8.02
C LEU A 289 -10.15 3.48 8.36
N GLU A 290 -11.16 4.21 8.85
CA GLU A 290 -12.45 3.67 9.24
C GLU A 290 -13.14 3.00 8.04
N ARG A 291 -13.81 1.90 8.34
CA ARG A 291 -14.61 1.15 7.36
C ARG A 291 -15.95 1.87 7.18
N PRO A 292 -16.39 2.13 5.93
CA PRO A 292 -17.74 2.62 5.67
C PRO A 292 -18.80 1.73 6.33
N THR A 293 -19.83 2.35 6.90
CA THR A 293 -20.88 1.65 7.66
C THR A 293 -22.08 1.24 6.82
N SER A 294 -22.25 1.83 5.63
CA SER A 294 -23.29 1.49 4.67
C SER A 294 -22.85 1.76 3.23
N ALA A 295 -23.64 1.29 2.26
CA ALA A 295 -23.44 1.57 0.83
C ALA A 295 -23.73 3.04 0.45
N GLU A 296 -24.43 3.77 1.32
CA GLU A 296 -24.80 5.18 1.16
C GLU A 296 -23.71 6.14 1.67
N ASP A 297 -22.64 5.62 2.29
CA ASP A 297 -21.51 6.42 2.72
C ASP A 297 -20.88 7.11 1.50
N SER A 298 -20.85 8.44 1.51
CA SER A 298 -20.31 9.25 0.40
C SER A 298 -18.90 8.82 -0.03
N SER A 299 -18.02 8.50 0.91
CA SER A 299 -16.64 8.11 0.61
C SER A 299 -16.55 6.72 -0.04
N TRP A 300 -17.53 5.87 0.24
CA TRP A 300 -17.70 4.57 -0.39
C TRP A 300 -18.26 4.71 -1.79
N THR A 301 -19.33 5.48 -1.96
CA THR A 301 -19.95 5.74 -3.27
C THR A 301 -18.93 6.35 -4.23
N ASP A 302 -18.15 7.35 -3.79
CA ASP A 302 -17.08 7.96 -4.59
C ASP A 302 -16.02 6.93 -5.00
N LEU A 303 -15.60 6.06 -4.07
CA LEU A 303 -14.60 5.02 -4.35
C LEU A 303 -15.11 4.06 -5.41
N CYS A 304 -16.35 3.57 -5.27
CA CYS A 304 -16.97 2.66 -6.20
C CYS A 304 -17.16 3.30 -7.57
N GLN A 305 -17.67 4.53 -7.63
CA GLN A 305 -17.88 5.26 -8.88
C GLN A 305 -16.57 5.47 -9.63
N ILE A 306 -15.51 5.93 -8.95
CA ILE A 306 -14.20 6.14 -9.59
C ILE A 306 -13.58 4.81 -10.04
N ALA A 307 -13.73 3.73 -9.26
CA ALA A 307 -13.25 2.41 -9.65
C ALA A 307 -14.00 1.85 -10.87
N TRP A 308 -15.30 2.13 -10.97
CA TRP A 308 -16.18 1.59 -12.00
C TRP A 308 -15.87 2.06 -13.42
N GLU A 309 -15.16 3.19 -13.57
CA GLU A 309 -14.66 3.68 -14.86
C GLU A 309 -13.71 2.68 -15.56
N TYR A 310 -13.06 1.81 -14.78
CA TYR A 310 -12.02 0.90 -15.26
C TYR A 310 -12.58 -0.49 -15.61
N GLN A 311 -13.37 -0.53 -16.69
CA GLN A 311 -13.99 -1.73 -17.26
C GLN A 311 -13.32 -2.17 -18.56
N TRP A 312 -12.69 -3.35 -18.55
CA TRP A 312 -12.06 -4.02 -19.71
C TRP A 312 -12.98 -5.05 -20.39
N VAL A 313 -14.29 -4.96 -20.15
CA VAL A 313 -15.30 -5.75 -20.85
C VAL A 313 -15.81 -5.00 -22.09
N LYS A 314 -16.29 -5.71 -23.12
CA LYS A 314 -16.73 -5.08 -24.37
C LYS A 314 -18.01 -4.26 -24.22
N ASN A 315 -18.92 -4.68 -23.35
CA ASN A 315 -20.21 -4.03 -23.11
C ASN A 315 -20.24 -3.42 -21.69
N PRO A 316 -19.48 -2.34 -21.43
CA PRO A 316 -19.48 -1.68 -20.12
C PRO A 316 -20.85 -1.09 -19.84
N ILE A 317 -21.24 -1.05 -18.57
CA ILE A 317 -22.44 -0.36 -18.13
C ILE A 317 -22.13 0.80 -17.20
N GLU A 318 -23.06 1.75 -17.15
CA GLU A 318 -23.03 2.88 -16.23
C GLU A 318 -23.11 2.41 -14.77
N PHE A 319 -22.55 3.22 -13.88
CA PHE A 319 -22.59 2.98 -12.45
C PHE A 319 -23.95 3.40 -11.89
N ASP A 320 -24.57 2.55 -11.06
CA ASP A 320 -25.84 2.82 -10.41
C ASP A 320 -25.85 2.43 -8.92
N ALA A 321 -26.96 2.71 -8.25
CA ALA A 321 -27.12 2.42 -6.83
C ALA A 321 -27.12 0.91 -6.53
N GLU A 322 -27.64 0.07 -7.44
CA GLU A 322 -27.70 -1.38 -7.26
C GLU A 322 -26.30 -2.00 -7.29
N ILE A 323 -25.44 -1.51 -8.19
CA ILE A 323 -24.01 -1.87 -8.25
C ILE A 323 -23.31 -1.44 -6.97
N CYS A 324 -23.53 -0.22 -6.49
CA CYS A 324 -22.92 0.29 -5.26
C CYS A 324 -23.29 -0.56 -4.04
N GLU A 325 -24.58 -0.87 -3.89
CA GLU A 325 -25.11 -1.74 -2.83
C GLU A 325 -24.52 -3.15 -2.95
N THR A 326 -24.48 -3.72 -4.14
CA THR A 326 -23.95 -5.07 -4.36
C THR A 326 -22.45 -5.15 -4.08
N LEU A 327 -21.66 -4.14 -4.45
CA LEU A 327 -20.25 -4.06 -4.10
C LEU A 327 -20.06 -3.95 -2.58
N TYR A 328 -20.94 -3.22 -1.89
CA TYR A 328 -20.93 -3.16 -0.43
C TYR A 328 -21.28 -4.52 0.20
N ASP A 329 -22.33 -5.19 -0.28
CA ASP A 329 -22.77 -6.50 0.23
C ASP A 329 -21.62 -7.52 0.24
N VAL A 330 -20.86 -7.61 -0.86
CA VAL A 330 -19.80 -8.61 -1.07
C VAL A 330 -18.43 -8.22 -0.50
N SER A 331 -18.29 -7.01 0.06
CA SER A 331 -17.00 -6.51 0.57
C SER A 331 -17.07 -5.89 1.97
N GLN A 332 -18.26 -5.47 2.38
CA GLN A 332 -18.55 -4.75 3.61
C GLN A 332 -17.71 -3.48 3.78
N GLY A 333 -17.45 -2.76 2.69
CA GLY A 333 -16.65 -1.53 2.74
C GLY A 333 -15.13 -1.76 2.75
N ILE A 334 -14.65 -3.01 2.73
CA ILE A 334 -13.22 -3.29 2.64
C ILE A 334 -12.74 -3.11 1.19
N THR A 335 -11.99 -2.03 0.94
CA THR A 335 -11.50 -1.65 -0.40
C THR A 335 -10.82 -2.81 -1.15
N GLY A 336 -9.93 -3.55 -0.49
CA GLY A 336 -9.24 -4.70 -1.11
C GLY A 336 -10.19 -5.82 -1.54
N LEU A 337 -11.28 -6.07 -0.80
CA LEU A 337 -12.29 -7.05 -1.17
C LEU A 337 -13.13 -6.56 -2.34
N MET A 338 -13.54 -5.29 -2.33
CA MET A 338 -14.31 -4.67 -3.39
C MET A 338 -13.58 -4.71 -4.74
N ILE A 339 -12.33 -4.26 -4.76
CA ILE A 339 -11.49 -4.28 -5.97
C ILE A 339 -11.29 -5.71 -6.48
N SER A 340 -11.17 -6.68 -5.56
CA SER A 340 -11.05 -8.10 -5.93
C SER A 340 -12.35 -8.64 -6.53
N ALA A 341 -13.50 -8.36 -5.92
CA ALA A 341 -14.81 -8.75 -6.44
C ALA A 341 -15.05 -8.17 -7.84
N PHE A 342 -14.75 -6.88 -8.03
CA PHE A 342 -14.88 -6.21 -9.32
C PHE A 342 -13.95 -6.81 -10.37
N ALA A 343 -12.67 -7.04 -10.03
CA ALA A 343 -11.73 -7.67 -10.94
C ALA A 343 -12.15 -9.10 -11.32
N PHE A 344 -12.63 -9.89 -10.37
CA PHE A 344 -13.12 -11.25 -10.63
C PHE A 344 -14.40 -11.26 -11.47
N ALA A 345 -15.29 -10.29 -11.28
CA ALA A 345 -16.50 -10.13 -12.10
C ALA A 345 -16.15 -9.82 -13.55
N GLN A 346 -15.19 -8.92 -13.81
CA GLN A 346 -14.70 -8.67 -15.17
C GLN A 346 -14.05 -9.90 -15.79
N LEU A 347 -13.26 -10.66 -15.04
CA LEU A 347 -12.68 -11.91 -15.54
C LEU A 347 -13.77 -12.93 -15.88
N ALA A 348 -14.78 -13.11 -15.03
CA ALA A 348 -15.91 -13.98 -15.29
C ALA A 348 -16.69 -13.56 -16.54
N ALA A 349 -16.93 -12.26 -16.73
CA ALA A 349 -17.63 -11.76 -17.91
C ALA A 349 -16.89 -12.05 -19.22
N ILE A 350 -15.56 -12.00 -19.20
CA ILE A 350 -14.72 -12.33 -20.36
C ILE A 350 -14.67 -13.84 -20.61
N ASP A 351 -14.68 -14.65 -19.54
CA ASP A 351 -14.60 -16.11 -19.63
C ASP A 351 -15.92 -16.74 -20.08
N ASP A 352 -17.04 -16.21 -19.59
CA ASP A 352 -18.41 -16.69 -19.89
C ASP A 352 -19.00 -16.00 -21.15
N GLU A 353 -18.22 -15.16 -21.85
CA GLU A 353 -18.59 -14.39 -23.04
C GLU A 353 -19.78 -13.42 -22.86
N THR A 354 -20.23 -13.18 -21.63
CA THR A 354 -21.29 -12.20 -21.34
C THR A 354 -20.84 -10.77 -21.61
N GLU A 355 -19.53 -10.50 -21.49
CA GLU A 355 -18.86 -9.23 -21.80
C GLU A 355 -19.49 -8.00 -21.11
N ARG A 356 -20.22 -8.21 -20.01
CA ARG A 356 -20.90 -7.22 -19.19
C ARG A 356 -20.78 -7.59 -17.72
N VAL A 357 -20.54 -6.59 -16.87
CA VAL A 357 -20.55 -6.77 -15.40
C VAL A 357 -21.75 -6.05 -14.82
N ASP A 358 -22.66 -6.79 -14.20
CA ASP A 358 -23.82 -6.28 -13.46
C ASP A 358 -23.86 -6.81 -12.03
N ALA A 359 -24.84 -6.35 -11.24
CA ALA A 359 -25.03 -6.78 -9.85
C ALA A 359 -25.18 -8.30 -9.72
N ALA A 360 -25.93 -8.94 -10.61
CA ALA A 360 -26.13 -10.39 -10.62
C ALA A 360 -24.80 -11.15 -10.80
N LEU A 361 -23.95 -10.71 -11.74
CA LEU A 361 -22.65 -11.32 -11.95
C LEU A 361 -21.72 -11.13 -10.74
N ILE A 362 -21.72 -9.95 -10.10
CA ILE A 362 -20.92 -9.71 -8.90
C ILE A 362 -21.35 -10.66 -7.77
N ARG A 363 -22.65 -10.82 -7.53
CA ARG A 363 -23.19 -11.77 -6.54
C ARG A 363 -22.79 -13.21 -6.88
N LYS A 364 -22.91 -13.62 -8.14
CA LYS A 364 -22.50 -14.96 -8.61
C LYS A 364 -21.02 -15.20 -8.34
N VAL A 365 -20.15 -14.25 -8.72
CA VAL A 365 -18.70 -14.36 -8.51
C VAL A 365 -18.34 -14.40 -7.03
N TYR A 366 -19.00 -13.60 -6.19
CA TYR A 366 -18.85 -13.69 -4.75
C TYR A 366 -19.16 -15.11 -4.26
N LEU A 367 -20.31 -15.66 -4.61
CA LEU A 367 -20.76 -17.00 -4.18
C LEU A 367 -19.85 -18.12 -4.69
N GLU A 368 -19.35 -18.03 -5.92
CA GLU A 368 -18.61 -19.11 -6.57
C GLU A 368 -17.10 -19.02 -6.37
N ARG A 369 -16.51 -17.83 -6.54
CA ARG A 369 -15.06 -17.60 -6.63
C ARG A 369 -14.45 -17.03 -5.36
N MET A 370 -15.25 -16.43 -4.46
CA MET A 370 -14.76 -15.82 -3.20
C MET A 370 -15.15 -16.60 -1.93
N LYS A 371 -15.54 -17.88 -2.06
CA LYS A 371 -15.94 -18.75 -0.94
C LYS A 371 -15.02 -18.69 0.29
N PRO A 372 -13.67 -18.72 0.14
CA PRO A 372 -12.79 -18.65 1.31
C PRO A 372 -13.01 -17.37 2.14
N LEU A 373 -13.42 -16.27 1.52
CA LEU A 373 -13.58 -14.96 2.18
C LEU A 373 -14.96 -14.77 2.83
N HIS A 374 -15.93 -15.64 2.56
CA HIS A 374 -17.30 -15.53 3.10
C HIS A 374 -17.32 -15.46 4.63
N PRO A 375 -16.58 -16.29 5.39
CA PRO A 375 -16.63 -16.22 6.85
C PRO A 375 -16.15 -14.86 7.38
N ALA A 376 -15.12 -14.28 6.77
CA ALA A 376 -14.60 -12.96 7.14
C ALA A 376 -15.61 -11.84 6.84
N ILE A 377 -16.29 -11.91 5.70
CA ILE A 377 -17.32 -10.93 5.30
C ILE A 377 -18.55 -11.02 6.22
N ARG A 378 -18.99 -12.23 6.56
CA ARG A 378 -20.12 -12.46 7.49
C ARG A 378 -19.82 -11.94 8.89
N ILE A 379 -18.57 -12.01 9.35
CA ILE A 379 -18.15 -11.38 10.61
C ILE A 379 -18.40 -9.88 10.56
N LEU A 380 -18.04 -9.20 9.47
CA LEU A 380 -18.27 -7.76 9.33
C LEU A 380 -19.78 -7.44 9.27
N GLN A 381 -20.56 -8.24 8.53
CA GLN A 381 -22.02 -8.13 8.45
C GLN A 381 -22.71 -8.28 9.81
N SER A 382 -22.17 -9.15 10.68
CA SER A 382 -22.76 -9.41 11.99
C SER A 382 -22.77 -8.19 12.92
N GLY A 383 -21.91 -7.19 12.66
CA GLY A 383 -21.75 -6.04 13.55
C GLY A 383 -21.19 -6.37 14.94
N ASN A 384 -20.84 -7.64 15.21
CA ASN A 384 -20.48 -8.10 16.55
C ASN A 384 -19.02 -7.75 16.88
N PRO A 385 -18.76 -6.90 17.89
CA PRO A 385 -17.42 -6.44 18.24
C PRO A 385 -16.44 -7.58 18.59
N ILE A 386 -16.95 -8.67 19.20
CA ILE A 386 -16.12 -9.82 19.59
C ILE A 386 -15.63 -10.58 18.36
N LEU A 387 -16.51 -10.74 17.37
CA LEU A 387 -16.18 -11.43 16.13
C LEU A 387 -15.32 -10.57 15.21
N MET A 388 -15.54 -9.26 15.19
CA MET A 388 -14.75 -8.30 14.41
C MET A 388 -13.25 -8.39 14.73
N ASP A 389 -12.87 -8.70 15.96
CA ASP A 389 -11.47 -8.91 16.32
C ASP A 389 -10.83 -10.11 15.60
N LYS A 390 -11.61 -11.12 15.22
CA LYS A 390 -11.13 -12.28 14.46
C LYS A 390 -11.03 -12.01 12.96
N PHE A 391 -11.60 -10.90 12.47
CA PHE A 391 -11.60 -10.57 11.05
C PHE A 391 -10.19 -10.55 10.46
N ASP A 392 -9.26 -9.84 11.09
CA ASP A 392 -7.90 -9.67 10.56
C ASP A 392 -7.13 -10.99 10.46
N ASP A 393 -7.36 -11.93 11.40
CA ASP A 393 -6.68 -13.23 11.39
C ASP A 393 -7.23 -14.11 10.26
N LEU A 394 -8.55 -14.15 10.12
CA LEU A 394 -9.20 -14.89 9.05
C LEU A 394 -8.80 -14.31 7.69
N TYR A 395 -8.88 -13.00 7.53
CA TYR A 395 -8.49 -12.32 6.30
C TYR A 395 -7.04 -12.66 5.90
N ARG A 396 -6.10 -12.62 6.84
CA ARG A 396 -4.68 -12.94 6.59
C ARG A 396 -4.49 -14.40 6.16
N ASN A 397 -5.17 -15.34 6.82
CA ASN A 397 -5.05 -16.77 6.52
C ASN A 397 -5.66 -17.14 5.17
N LEU A 398 -6.77 -16.48 4.81
CA LEU A 398 -7.51 -16.74 3.58
C LEU A 398 -6.93 -15.98 2.38
N TRP A 399 -6.14 -14.93 2.63
CA TRP A 399 -5.51 -14.09 1.63
C TRP A 399 -4.06 -13.76 2.00
N PRO A 400 -3.14 -14.75 1.96
CA PRO A 400 -1.73 -14.50 2.23
C PRO A 400 -1.17 -13.49 1.22
N LYS A 401 -0.50 -12.45 1.72
CA LYS A 401 0.16 -11.45 0.87
C LYS A 401 1.19 -12.17 -0.01
N GLN A 402 1.14 -11.94 -1.32
CA GLN A 402 2.31 -12.22 -2.16
C GLN A 402 3.40 -11.24 -1.73
N GLU A 403 4.49 -11.74 -1.14
CA GLU A 403 5.64 -10.92 -0.77
C GLU A 403 6.12 -10.16 -2.02
N ARG A 404 6.22 -8.82 -1.91
CA ARG A 404 6.83 -8.03 -2.99
C ARG A 404 8.30 -8.44 -3.06
N PRO A 405 8.85 -8.76 -4.24
CA PRO A 405 10.28 -9.05 -4.37
C PRO A 405 11.10 -7.89 -3.81
N GLU A 406 12.14 -8.19 -3.03
CA GLU A 406 13.10 -7.17 -2.57
C GLU A 406 13.71 -6.48 -3.81
N GLY A 407 13.47 -5.16 -3.95
CA GLY A 407 13.96 -4.36 -5.09
C GLY A 407 12.89 -3.74 -5.99
N TYR A 408 11.59 -3.92 -5.72
CA TYR A 408 10.53 -3.24 -6.47
C TYR A 408 10.59 -1.72 -6.23
N ARG A 409 11.06 -0.95 -7.24
CA ARG A 409 10.96 0.51 -7.24
C ARG A 409 9.50 0.90 -7.43
N ASN A 410 9.02 1.85 -6.63
CA ASN A 410 7.75 2.51 -6.90
C ASN A 410 7.81 3.12 -8.31
N PRO A 411 6.76 2.99 -9.13
CA PRO A 411 6.71 3.69 -10.40
C PRO A 411 6.86 5.20 -10.12
N GLU A 412 7.78 5.84 -10.84
CA GLU A 412 7.89 7.30 -10.82
C GLU A 412 6.52 7.87 -11.22
N PRO A 413 6.03 8.95 -10.58
CA PRO A 413 4.82 9.62 -11.05
C PRO A 413 5.04 10.01 -12.51
N CYS A 414 4.12 9.63 -13.41
CA CYS A 414 4.16 10.08 -14.79
C CYS A 414 4.16 11.61 -14.78
N ALA A 415 5.28 12.21 -15.16
CA ALA A 415 5.32 13.62 -15.50
C ALA A 415 4.35 13.82 -16.68
N LEU A 416 3.33 14.66 -16.47
CA LEU A 416 2.52 15.19 -17.56
C LEU A 416 3.47 15.93 -18.51
N SER A 417 3.89 15.29 -19.59
CA SER A 417 4.57 15.98 -20.68
C SER A 417 3.54 16.89 -21.36
N SER A 418 3.75 18.18 -21.21
CA SER A 418 3.14 19.24 -22.02
C SER A 418 3.20 18.90 -23.52
N GLY A 419 2.14 19.26 -24.26
CA GLY A 419 2.06 19.20 -25.72
C GLY A 419 3.28 19.86 -26.39
N GLU A 420 3.66 19.47 -27.60
CA GLU A 420 2.98 19.68 -28.89
C GLU A 420 3.79 18.94 -30.00
N PRO A 421 3.46 19.04 -31.31
CA PRO A 421 2.18 18.86 -31.98
C PRO A 421 2.22 17.72 -33.03
N VAL A 422 1.02 17.37 -33.48
CA VAL A 422 0.72 16.47 -34.58
C VAL A 422 1.46 16.86 -35.87
N THR A 423 2.10 15.90 -36.52
CA THR A 423 2.39 15.99 -37.97
C THR A 423 1.81 14.76 -38.65
N GLN A 424 0.81 14.99 -39.50
CA GLN A 424 0.23 14.02 -40.42
C GLN A 424 1.25 13.71 -41.53
N THR A 425 1.42 12.45 -41.93
CA THR A 425 1.22 12.04 -43.33
C THR A 425 1.29 10.51 -43.55
N GLN A 426 0.22 10.02 -44.18
CA GLN A 426 0.14 9.05 -45.29
C GLN A 426 0.33 7.53 -45.04
N ILE A 427 -0.74 6.83 -45.42
CA ILE A 427 -0.91 5.37 -45.55
C ILE A 427 -0.87 5.03 -47.06
N GLU A 428 -0.44 3.80 -47.34
CA GLU A 428 -0.78 2.88 -48.46
C GLU A 428 0.39 2.50 -49.40
N PRO A 429 0.33 1.35 -50.12
CA PRO A 429 0.39 -0.04 -49.59
C PRO A 429 1.31 -0.95 -50.46
N GLU A 430 1.63 -2.18 -50.01
CA GLU A 430 2.09 -3.27 -50.92
C GLU A 430 1.92 -4.60 -50.16
N GLU A 431 0.91 -5.40 -50.50
CA GLU A 431 0.88 -6.49 -51.50
C GLU A 431 1.27 -7.87 -50.94
N ALA A 432 0.47 -8.83 -51.37
CA ALA A 432 0.35 -10.18 -50.87
C ALA A 432 1.30 -11.13 -51.59
N GLU A 433 1.75 -12.19 -50.92
CA GLU A 433 2.06 -13.43 -51.62
C GLU A 433 1.64 -14.68 -50.84
N THR A 434 0.78 -15.43 -51.51
CA THR A 434 0.24 -16.75 -51.23
C THR A 434 1.29 -17.85 -51.38
N THR A 435 1.24 -18.89 -50.55
CA THR A 435 1.43 -20.28 -51.04
C THR A 435 0.69 -21.27 -50.14
N ALA A 436 0.01 -22.22 -50.78
CA ALA A 436 -0.83 -23.23 -50.16
C ALA A 436 -0.30 -24.65 -50.44
N SER A 437 -0.50 -25.55 -49.45
CA SER A 437 -0.78 -27.01 -49.58
C SER A 437 0.37 -27.96 -50.00
N PRO A 438 0.31 -29.29 -49.68
CA PRO A 438 -0.90 -30.10 -49.50
C PRO A 438 -0.98 -31.19 -48.38
N LYS A 439 -2.23 -31.44 -47.98
CA LYS A 439 -2.94 -32.69 -47.65
C LYS A 439 -2.14 -33.94 -47.25
N ARG A 440 -2.55 -34.54 -46.12
CA ARG A 440 -2.69 -36.01 -45.99
C ARG A 440 -3.90 -36.41 -45.13
N THR A 441 -4.75 -37.22 -45.73
CA THR A 441 -5.99 -37.85 -45.27
C THR A 441 -5.73 -39.10 -44.41
N ARG A 442 -6.60 -39.33 -43.41
CA ARG A 442 -7.03 -40.65 -42.85
C ARG A 442 -8.23 -40.38 -41.93
N SER A 443 -9.47 -40.61 -42.36
CA SER A 443 -10.25 -41.87 -42.27
C SER A 443 -10.39 -42.45 -40.85
N GLY A 444 -11.61 -42.46 -40.30
CA GLY A 444 -12.02 -43.43 -39.27
C GLY A 444 -13.09 -42.98 -38.27
N ARG A 445 -14.37 -43.27 -38.60
CA ARG A 445 -15.57 -43.47 -37.76
C ARG A 445 -15.38 -43.61 -36.23
N ASN A 446 -16.22 -42.91 -35.45
CA ASN A 446 -17.40 -43.50 -34.79
C ASN A 446 -18.26 -42.45 -34.06
N SER A 447 -19.55 -42.46 -34.37
CA SER A 447 -20.63 -41.74 -33.73
C SER A 447 -21.10 -42.46 -32.47
N VAL A 448 -21.22 -41.75 -31.35
CA VAL A 448 -22.08 -42.17 -30.22
C VAL A 448 -22.91 -40.95 -29.81
N ALA A 449 -24.22 -41.08 -29.97
CA ALA A 449 -25.21 -40.14 -29.49
C ALA A 449 -25.26 -40.18 -27.95
N THR A 450 -25.27 -39.00 -27.31
CA THR A 450 -25.61 -38.85 -25.90
C THR A 450 -26.63 -37.73 -25.74
N SER A 451 -27.72 -38.07 -25.09
CA SER A 451 -28.90 -37.25 -24.81
C SER A 451 -28.57 -36.01 -23.96
N PRO A 452 -29.33 -34.91 -24.05
CA PRO A 452 -29.07 -33.71 -23.27
C PRO A 452 -29.36 -33.93 -21.78
N GLU A 453 -28.36 -33.64 -20.93
CA GLU A 453 -28.50 -33.60 -19.48
C GLU A 453 -29.49 -32.52 -19.03
N LYS A 454 -30.33 -32.89 -18.06
CA LYS A 454 -31.33 -32.03 -17.43
C LYS A 454 -30.66 -30.87 -16.69
N VAL A 455 -30.96 -29.65 -17.11
CA VAL A 455 -30.64 -28.42 -16.41
C VAL A 455 -31.26 -28.46 -14.99
N LYS A 456 -30.42 -28.38 -13.95
CA LYS A 456 -30.88 -28.22 -12.56
C LYS A 456 -31.56 -26.86 -12.41
N PRO A 457 -32.66 -26.75 -11.63
CA PRO A 457 -33.36 -25.49 -11.47
C PRO A 457 -32.48 -24.49 -10.72
N VAL A 458 -32.48 -23.24 -11.21
CA VAL A 458 -31.87 -22.09 -10.57
C VAL A 458 -32.62 -21.82 -9.26
N LEU A 459 -31.90 -21.77 -8.15
CA LEU A 459 -32.45 -21.47 -6.83
C LEU A 459 -33.01 -20.04 -6.81
N SER A 460 -34.16 -19.81 -6.16
CA SER A 460 -34.73 -18.47 -6.04
C SER A 460 -33.94 -17.60 -5.06
N ASP A 461 -34.00 -16.27 -5.21
CA ASP A 461 -33.26 -15.32 -4.38
C ASP A 461 -33.55 -15.50 -2.87
N GLU A 462 -34.78 -15.89 -2.51
CA GLU A 462 -35.13 -16.20 -1.12
C GLU A 462 -34.45 -17.48 -0.61
N GLN A 463 -34.29 -18.50 -1.46
CA GLN A 463 -33.60 -19.75 -1.11
C GLN A 463 -32.09 -19.51 -0.95
N VAL A 464 -31.50 -18.67 -1.81
CA VAL A 464 -30.11 -18.22 -1.67
C VAL A 464 -29.95 -17.43 -0.37
N LYS A 465 -30.85 -16.49 -0.07
CA LYS A 465 -30.83 -15.71 1.19
C LYS A 465 -30.94 -16.62 2.42
N LYS A 466 -31.80 -17.65 2.38
CA LYS A 466 -31.96 -18.64 3.47
C LYS A 466 -30.74 -19.53 3.66
N MET A 467 -30.12 -20.00 2.56
CA MET A 467 -28.90 -20.82 2.62
C MET A 467 -27.71 -20.00 3.10
N VAL A 468 -27.55 -18.76 2.64
CA VAL A 468 -26.51 -17.83 3.09
C VAL A 468 -26.65 -17.52 4.58
N LEU A 469 -27.88 -17.34 5.08
CA LEU A 469 -28.14 -17.12 6.51
C LEU A 469 -27.91 -18.38 7.36
N ALA A 470 -28.29 -19.57 6.86
CA ALA A 470 -28.08 -20.83 7.57
C ALA A 470 -26.59 -21.20 7.65
N ASP A 471 -25.85 -21.08 6.55
CA ASP A 471 -24.39 -21.25 6.51
C ASP A 471 -23.70 -20.16 7.35
N SER A 472 -24.26 -18.95 7.41
CA SER A 472 -23.76 -17.86 8.24
C SER A 472 -23.83 -18.20 9.73
N VAL A 473 -24.91 -18.78 10.22
CA VAL A 473 -25.02 -19.13 11.65
C VAL A 473 -24.10 -20.32 11.98
N ALA A 474 -24.03 -21.34 11.12
CA ALA A 474 -23.16 -22.50 11.34
C ALA A 474 -21.66 -22.12 11.30
N ASP A 475 -21.24 -21.28 10.35
CA ASP A 475 -19.85 -20.81 10.26
C ASP A 475 -19.49 -19.93 11.46
N LEU A 476 -20.38 -19.02 11.88
CA LEU A 476 -20.16 -18.17 13.05
C LEU A 476 -20.06 -18.97 14.36
N ILE A 477 -20.90 -20.00 14.53
CA ILE A 477 -20.82 -20.93 15.67
C ILE A 477 -19.51 -21.72 15.63
N SER A 478 -19.10 -22.23 14.46
CA SER A 478 -17.82 -22.95 14.31
C SER A 478 -16.59 -22.08 14.64
N ILE A 479 -16.67 -20.77 14.38
CA ILE A 479 -15.63 -19.78 14.71
C ILE A 479 -15.63 -19.46 16.21
N LEU A 480 -16.78 -19.54 16.87
CA LEU A 480 -16.92 -19.37 18.32
C LEU A 480 -16.50 -20.61 19.12
N ASP A 481 -16.65 -21.81 18.56
CA ASP A 481 -16.35 -23.09 19.21
C ASP A 481 -14.86 -23.49 19.18
N LYS A 482 -14.05 -22.90 18.29
CA LYS A 482 -12.57 -23.06 18.28
C LYS A 482 -11.85 -22.24 19.37
N ARG A 483 -12.45 -22.11 20.56
CA ARG A 483 -11.87 -21.39 21.71
C ARG A 483 -10.65 -22.09 22.29
#